data_AF-F2BBM1-F1
#
_entry.id   AF-F2BBM1-F1
#
_cell.length_a   1.000
_cell.length_b   1.000
_cell.length_c   1.000
_cell.angle_alpha   90.00
_cell.angle_beta   90.00
_cell.angle_gamma   90.00
#
_symmetry.space_group_name_H-M   'P 1'
#
loop_
_entity.id
_entity.type
_entity.pdbx_description
1 polymer ?
#
loop_
_entity_poly.entity_id
_entity_poly.type
_entity_poly.pdbx_seq_one_letter_code
_entity_poly.pdbx_strand_id
1 'polypeptide(L)'
;MARIYLTRRFNMTAATHTRVTARIDPATQSLLNRAAEAAGIPTINAFVLGAAVEKAKAILQQEEIIRLNADSSLRLLDALENPPAPNRHLSELFRKHRSECP
;
A
#
# COMPACT_ATOMS: atom_id res chain seq x y z
N MET A 1 26.80 -0.19 7.41
CA MET A 1 26.11 0.27 6.19
C MET A 1 24.61 0.47 6.41
N ALA A 2 24.19 1.67 6.80
CA ALA A 2 22.78 1.96 7.02
C ALA A 2 21.88 1.48 5.86
N ARG A 3 20.91 0.60 6.16
CA ARG A 3 19.82 0.24 5.24
C ARG A 3 18.93 1.48 5.13
N ILE A 4 19.15 2.24 4.05
CA ILE A 4 18.36 3.40 3.72
C ILE A 4 17.02 2.87 3.19
N TYR A 5 16.03 2.72 4.08
CA TYR A 5 14.64 2.67 3.64
C TYR A 5 14.36 4.05 3.05
N LEU A 6 14.17 4.10 1.73
CA LEU A 6 13.73 5.31 1.03
C LEU A 6 12.28 5.58 1.48
N THR A 7 12.11 6.24 2.62
CA THR A 7 10.82 6.82 3.00
C THR A 7 10.46 7.79 1.90
N ARG A 8 9.50 7.41 1.05
CA ARG A 8 8.97 8.25 -0.01
C ARG A 8 8.44 9.51 0.67
N ARG A 9 9.23 10.58 0.66
CA ARG A 9 8.84 11.89 1.16
C ARG A 9 7.64 12.32 0.33
N PHE A 10 6.45 12.22 0.90
CA PHE A 10 5.29 12.92 0.39
C PHE A 10 5.55 14.41 0.68
N ASN A 11 6.08 15.12 -0.32
CA ASN A 11 6.26 16.57 -0.24
C ASN A 11 4.87 17.19 -0.09
N MET A 12 4.52 17.56 1.13
CA MET A 12 3.32 18.33 1.45
C MET A 12 3.63 19.80 1.18
N THR A 13 3.63 20.19 -0.10
CA THR A 13 3.66 21.60 -0.52
C THR A 13 2.25 22.17 -0.39
N ALA A 14 2.14 23.32 0.30
CA ALA A 14 1.03 24.27 0.44
C ALA A 14 -0.30 23.89 -0.26
N ALA A 15 -1.40 23.94 0.50
CA ALA A 15 -2.78 23.59 0.11
C ALA A 15 -3.18 24.10 -1.29
N THR A 16 -2.80 23.35 -2.31
CA THR A 16 -3.22 23.51 -3.69
C THR A 16 -4.35 22.52 -3.86
N HIS A 17 -5.59 23.01 -3.77
CA HIS A 17 -6.76 22.17 -4.03
C HIS A 17 -6.67 21.62 -5.46
N THR A 18 -6.22 20.37 -5.56
CA THR A 18 -6.10 19.66 -6.84
C THR A 18 -7.48 19.11 -7.20
N ARG A 19 -8.02 19.53 -8.34
CA ARG A 19 -9.35 19.11 -8.80
C ARG A 19 -9.25 17.88 -9.68
N VAL A 20 -10.04 16.86 -9.36
CA VAL A 20 -10.23 15.69 -10.22
C VAL A 20 -11.46 15.95 -11.10
N THR A 21 -11.29 15.86 -12.42
CA THR A 21 -12.38 16.01 -13.39
C THR A 21 -12.41 14.80 -14.33
N ALA A 22 -13.57 14.17 -14.47
CA ALA A 22 -13.79 13.07 -15.41
C ALA A 22 -15.03 13.37 -16.26
N ARG A 23 -14.98 12.98 -17.53
CA ARG A 23 -16.16 12.99 -18.41
C ARG A 23 -16.84 11.63 -18.29
N ILE A 24 -18.15 11.65 -18.08
CA ILE A 24 -18.99 10.46 -18.00
C ILE A 24 -20.16 10.61 -18.95
N ASP A 25 -20.64 9.49 -19.49
CA ASP A 25 -21.85 9.44 -20.28
C ASP A 25 -23.10 9.53 -19.36
N PRO A 26 -24.29 9.85 -19.93
CA PRO A 26 -25.51 9.99 -19.16
C PRO A 26 -25.94 8.72 -18.40
N ALA A 27 -25.65 7.53 -18.94
CA ALA A 27 -26.02 6.27 -18.30
C ALA A 27 -25.17 6.05 -17.04
N THR A 28 -23.86 6.28 -17.13
CA THR A 28 -22.94 6.26 -15.98
C THR A 28 -23.34 7.30 -14.93
N GLN A 29 -23.72 8.51 -15.34
CA GLN A 29 -24.19 9.53 -14.41
C GLN A 29 -25.44 9.10 -13.64
N SER A 30 -26.42 8.51 -14.33
CA SER A 30 -27.64 8.00 -13.70
C SER A 30 -27.35 6.88 -12.71
N LEU A 31 -26.46 5.95 -13.07
CA LEU A 31 -26.01 4.86 -12.20
C LEU A 31 -25.35 5.39 -10.91
N LEU A 32 -24.42 6.34 -11.05
CA LEU A 32 -23.71 6.92 -9.90
C LEU A 32 -24.64 7.72 -8.99
N ASN A 33 -25.63 8.43 -9.54
CA ASN A 33 -26.65 9.12 -8.74
C ASN A 33 -27.49 8.14 -7.92
N ARG A 34 -28.01 7.07 -8.54
CA ARG A 34 -28.75 6.02 -7.83
C ARG A 34 -27.92 5.34 -6.74
N ALA A 35 -26.64 5.07 -7.02
CA ALA A 35 -25.73 4.49 -6.04
C ALA A 35 -25.47 5.45 -4.87
N ALA A 36 -25.31 6.75 -5.13
CA ALA A 36 -25.15 7.77 -4.11
C ALA A 36 -26.39 7.87 -3.20
N GLU A 37 -27.59 7.88 -3.79
CA GLU A 37 -28.87 7.86 -3.05
C GLU A 37 -28.98 6.62 -2.17
N ALA A 38 -28.69 5.42 -2.71
CA ALA A 38 -28.73 4.17 -1.97
C ALA A 38 -27.71 4.13 -0.82
N ALA A 39 -26.55 4.77 -0.99
CA ALA A 39 -25.53 4.90 0.04
C ALA A 39 -25.79 6.04 1.05
N GLY A 40 -26.87 6.82 0.87
CA GLY A 40 -27.18 7.98 1.72
C GLY A 40 -26.20 9.14 1.56
N ILE A 41 -25.49 9.21 0.43
CA ILE A 41 -24.49 10.25 0.17
C ILE A 41 -25.16 11.40 -0.61
N PRO A 42 -25.09 12.65 -0.12
CA PRO A 42 -25.90 13.76 -0.63
C PRO A 42 -25.50 14.26 -2.02
N THR A 43 -24.30 13.93 -2.51
CA THR A 43 -23.83 14.39 -3.83
C THR A 43 -23.05 13.31 -4.56
N ILE A 44 -23.19 13.26 -5.89
CA ILE A 44 -22.42 12.38 -6.77
C ILE A 44 -20.90 12.59 -6.61
N ASN A 45 -20.45 13.84 -6.43
CA ASN A 45 -19.03 14.15 -6.28
C ASN A 45 -18.46 13.57 -4.98
N ALA A 46 -19.20 13.70 -3.86
CA ALA A 46 -18.79 13.09 -2.60
C ALA A 46 -18.77 11.56 -2.70
N PHE A 47 -19.74 10.96 -3.39
CA PHE A 47 -19.79 9.53 -3.63
C PHE A 47 -18.58 9.04 -4.43
N VAL A 48 -18.30 9.68 -5.57
CA VAL A 48 -17.17 9.31 -6.44
C VAL A 48 -15.84 9.47 -5.71
N LEU A 49 -15.66 10.57 -4.98
CA LEU A 49 -14.44 10.79 -4.19
C LEU A 49 -14.27 9.70 -3.12
N GLY A 50 -15.32 9.40 -2.37
CA GLY A 50 -15.31 8.34 -1.35
C GLY A 50 -14.96 6.98 -1.93
N ALA A 51 -15.64 6.58 -3.00
CA ALA A 51 -15.40 5.32 -3.70
C ALA A 51 -13.97 5.23 -4.27
N ALA A 52 -13.46 6.32 -4.83
CA ALA A 52 -12.09 6.37 -5.35
C ALA A 52 -11.05 6.21 -4.24
N VAL A 53 -11.24 6.87 -3.09
CA VAL A 53 -10.36 6.77 -1.92
C VAL A 53 -10.39 5.36 -1.34
N GLU A 54 -11.58 4.77 -1.18
CA GLU A 54 -11.74 3.40 -0.70
C GLU A 54 -11.03 2.41 -1.62
N LYS A 55 -11.24 2.53 -2.94
CA LYS A 55 -10.59 1.67 -3.91
C LYS A 55 -9.07 1.83 -3.91
N ALA A 56 -8.57 3.07 -3.79
CA ALA A 56 -7.14 3.34 -3.69
C ALA A 56 -6.53 2.67 -2.45
N LYS A 57 -7.19 2.77 -1.29
CA LYS A 57 -6.76 2.09 -0.06
C LYS A 57 -6.73 0.58 -0.25
N ALA A 58 -7.78 -0.01 -0.83
CA ALA A 58 -7.84 -1.45 -1.07
C ALA A 58 -6.71 -1.94 -1.99
N ILE A 59 -6.38 -1.17 -3.05
CA ILE A 59 -5.27 -1.50 -3.95
C ILE A 59 -3.93 -1.44 -3.20
N LEU A 60 -3.67 -0.37 -2.44
CA LEU A 60 -2.43 -0.22 -1.70
C LEU A 60 -2.27 -1.29 -0.61
N GLN A 61 -3.35 -1.62 0.10
CA GLN A 61 -3.34 -2.70 1.09
C GLN A 61 -3.09 -4.07 0.45
N GLN A 62 -3.60 -4.31 -0.76
CA GLN A 62 -3.37 -5.56 -1.46
C GLN A 62 -1.88 -5.77 -1.82
N GLU A 63 -1.12 -4.69 -2.04
CA GLU A 63 0.32 -4.74 -2.30
C GLU A 63 1.15 -4.93 -1.00
N GLU A 64 0.63 -4.50 0.16
CA GLU A 64 1.30 -4.64 1.46
C GLU A 64 1.06 -6.01 2.13
N ILE A 65 0.10 -6.79 1.63
CA ILE A 65 -0.21 -8.13 2.16
C ILE A 65 0.62 -9.17 1.42
N ILE A 66 1.67 -9.69 2.07
CA ILE A 66 2.33 -10.92 1.64
C ILE A 66 1.34 -12.06 1.87
N ARG A 67 0.61 -12.45 0.81
CA ARG A 67 -0.28 -13.62 0.84
C ARG A 67 0.57 -14.89 0.83
N LEU A 68 0.82 -15.42 2.02
CA LEU A 68 1.45 -16.72 2.19
C LEU A 68 0.38 -17.81 2.00
N ASN A 69 0.69 -18.82 1.18
CA ASN A 69 -0.08 -20.05 1.18
C ASN A 69 0.18 -20.82 2.50
N ALA A 70 -0.65 -21.82 2.81
CA ALA A 70 -0.56 -22.55 4.08
C ALA A 70 0.84 -23.11 4.37
N ASP A 71 1.51 -23.67 3.35
CA ASP A 71 2.89 -24.19 3.45
C ASP A 71 3.90 -23.06 3.76
N SER A 72 3.79 -21.94 3.05
CA SER A 72 4.69 -20.79 3.22
C SER A 72 4.51 -20.12 4.58
N SER A 73 3.28 -20.11 5.11
CA SER A 73 2.98 -19.63 6.46
C SER A 73 3.62 -20.51 7.52
N LEU A 74 3.53 -21.83 7.40
CA LEU A 74 4.19 -22.77 8.31
C LEU A 74 5.70 -22.63 8.28
N ARG A 75 6.30 -22.49 7.09
CA ARG A 75 7.74 -22.27 6.93
C ARG A 75 8.21 -20.94 7.51
N LEU A 76 7.39 -19.90 7.42
CA LEU A 76 7.68 -18.62 8.07
C LEU A 76 7.62 -18.76 9.60
N LEU A 77 6.58 -19.43 10.13
CA LEU A 77 6.44 -19.66 11.57
C LEU A 77 7.61 -20.48 12.11
N ASP A 78 7.99 -21.57 11.44
CA ASP A 78 9.15 -22.37 11.82
C ASP A 78 10.46 -21.55 11.78
N ALA A 79 10.64 -20.69 10.77
CA ALA A 79 11.80 -19.80 10.71
C ALA A 79 11.82 -18.71 11.80
N LEU A 80 10.66 -18.34 12.36
CA LEU A 80 10.54 -17.40 13.48
C LEU A 80 10.79 -18.08 14.83
N GLU A 81 10.27 -19.29 15.01
CA GLU A 81 10.43 -20.08 16.24
C GLU A 81 11.85 -20.69 16.33
N ASN A 82 12.36 -21.18 15.21
CA ASN A 82 13.66 -21.82 15.07
C ASN A 82 14.51 -21.07 14.04
N PRO A 83 15.07 -19.89 14.39
CA PRO A 83 15.85 -19.11 13.45
C PRO A 83 17.07 -19.92 12.98
N PRO A 84 17.21 -20.17 11.67
CA PRO A 84 18.34 -20.94 11.16
C PRO A 84 19.64 -20.15 11.31
N ALA A 85 20.76 -20.87 11.45
CA ALA A 85 22.06 -20.23 11.50
C ALA A 85 22.32 -19.42 10.22
N PRO A 86 22.92 -18.22 10.34
CA PRO A 86 23.20 -17.38 9.19
C PRO A 86 24.14 -18.11 8.23
N ASN A 87 23.79 -18.14 6.94
CA ASN A 87 24.66 -18.76 5.95
C ASN A 87 26.00 -18.02 5.84
N ARG A 88 27.02 -18.70 5.29
CA ARG A 88 28.38 -18.15 5.20
C ARG A 88 28.43 -16.81 4.46
N HIS A 89 27.65 -16.69 3.39
CA HIS A 89 27.58 -15.46 2.60
C HIS A 89 26.99 -14.28 3.38
N LEU A 90 25.90 -14.51 4.12
CA LEU A 90 25.26 -13.51 4.98
C LEU A 90 26.21 -13.10 6.12
N SER A 91 26.94 -14.05 6.69
CA SER A 91 27.97 -13.77 7.72
C SER A 91 29.11 -12.90 7.18
N GLU A 92 29.59 -13.17 5.97
CA GLU A 92 30.61 -12.37 5.29
C GLU A 92 30.10 -10.95 4.98
N LEU A 93 28.85 -10.81 4.52
CA LEU A 93 28.21 -9.51 4.29
C LEU A 93 28.07 -8.70 5.59
N PHE A 94 27.64 -9.32 6.68
CA PHE A 94 27.56 -8.65 7.98
C PHE A 94 28.93 -8.22 8.51
N ARG A 95 29.98 -9.03 8.29
CA ARG A 95 31.37 -8.66 8.62
C ARG A 95 31.83 -7.43 7.84
N LYS A 96 31.65 -7.44 6.52
CA LYS A 96 31.99 -6.31 5.64
C LYS A 96 31.23 -5.04 6.03
N HIS A 97 29.94 -5.17 6.30
CA HIS A 97 29.10 -4.06 6.73
C HIS A 97 29.52 -3.44 8.06
N ARG A 98 30.00 -4.27 8.99
CA ARG A 98 30.48 -3.84 10.31
C ARG A 98 31.83 -3.13 10.22
N SER A 99 32.70 -3.55 9.29
CA SER A 99 33.99 -2.88 9.02
C SER A 99 33.86 -1.59 8.22
N GLU A 100 32.78 -1.41 7.45
CA GLU A 100 32.54 -0.24 6.60
C GLU A 100 31.52 0.77 7.18
N CYS A 101 31.10 0.62 8.46
CA CYS A 101 30.44 1.72 9.16
C CYS A 101 31.50 2.75 9.60
N PRO A 102 31.34 4.06 9.31
CA PRO A 102 32.04 5.10 10.08
C PRO A 102 31.58 5.09 11.56
#